data_AF-A0AAF0BSB0-F1
#
_entry.id   AF-A0AAF0BSB0-F1
#
_cell.length_a   1.000
_cell.length_b   1.000
_cell.length_c   1.000
_cell.angle_alpha   90.00
_cell.angle_beta   90.00
_cell.angle_gamma   90.00
#
_symmetry.space_group_name_H-M   'P 1'
#
loop_
_entity.id
_entity.type
_entity.pdbx_description
1 polymer ?
#
loop_
_entity_poly.entity_id
_entity_poly.type
_entity_poly.pdbx_seq_one_letter_code
_entity_poly.pdbx_strand_id
1 'polypeptide(L)'
;MTEPEHKPSVEAALDLLVYAPLGLALEARTLLPSLAERGRNQVTMARMVGRFAVQQGQVEASKRLGPVQEQVEAVLVDLGLVPRPPGPSTRPSGTSTPTSASSPDDPAGSADGTGPEPALEVVPDPEPVPDAPAAEDLAVTDYDSLAASQVVPRLRGLSAEGLEDVRRYEAAGRGRKTILNRIAQLQAR
;
A
#
# COMPACT_ATOMS: atom_id res chain seq x y z
N MET A 1 -40.94 -21.06 -13.45
CA MET A 1 -39.74 -21.61 -12.81
C MET A 1 -38.98 -22.41 -13.86
N THR A 2 -37.91 -21.86 -14.40
CA THR A 2 -36.93 -22.59 -15.22
C THR A 2 -35.58 -21.94 -14.97
N GLU A 3 -34.78 -22.55 -14.09
CA GLU A 3 -33.39 -22.18 -13.84
C GLU A 3 -32.53 -22.56 -15.05
N PRO A 4 -31.54 -21.73 -15.46
CA PRO A 4 -30.57 -22.13 -16.47
C PRO A 4 -29.48 -23.01 -15.85
N GLU A 5 -29.40 -24.23 -16.39
CA GLU A 5 -28.44 -25.29 -16.08
C GLU A 5 -26.99 -24.80 -16.34
N HIS A 6 -26.21 -24.65 -15.27
CA HIS A 6 -24.77 -24.31 -15.34
C HIS A 6 -23.97 -25.57 -15.74
N LYS A 7 -23.78 -25.80 -17.04
CA LYS A 7 -22.66 -26.61 -17.52
C LYS A 7 -21.43 -25.71 -17.64
N PRO A 8 -20.29 -26.03 -17.01
CA PRO A 8 -19.06 -25.33 -17.30
C PRO A 8 -18.72 -25.60 -18.78
N SER A 9 -18.99 -24.62 -19.64
CA SER A 9 -18.77 -24.71 -21.07
C SER A 9 -17.28 -24.97 -21.31
N VAL A 10 -16.95 -25.83 -22.27
CA VAL A 10 -15.57 -26.04 -22.74
C VAL A 10 -14.91 -24.70 -23.10
N GLU A 11 -15.72 -23.76 -23.56
CA GLU A 11 -15.38 -22.36 -23.82
C GLU A 11 -14.85 -21.62 -22.58
N ALA A 12 -15.53 -21.71 -21.44
CA ALA A 12 -15.08 -21.11 -20.19
C ALA A 12 -13.78 -21.76 -19.68
N ALA A 13 -13.59 -23.06 -19.92
CA ALA A 13 -12.35 -23.74 -19.58
C ALA A 13 -11.18 -23.30 -20.48
N LEU A 14 -11.43 -23.11 -21.78
CA LEU A 14 -10.43 -22.58 -22.72
C LEU A 14 -10.11 -21.12 -22.41
N ASP A 15 -11.10 -20.30 -22.06
CA ASP A 15 -10.91 -18.93 -21.66
C ASP A 15 -10.02 -18.82 -20.42
N LEU A 16 -10.25 -19.66 -19.41
CA LEU A 16 -9.48 -19.61 -18.16
C LEU A 16 -8.09 -20.25 -18.28
N LEU A 17 -7.93 -21.35 -19.02
CA LEU A 17 -6.70 -22.14 -19.06
C LEU A 17 -5.78 -21.82 -20.24
N VAL A 18 -6.32 -21.27 -21.33
CA VAL A 18 -5.55 -21.02 -22.55
C VAL A 18 -5.52 -19.54 -22.86
N TYR A 19 -6.68 -18.88 -22.97
CA TYR A 19 -6.74 -17.49 -23.39
C TYR A 19 -6.36 -16.50 -22.29
N ALA A 20 -6.77 -16.71 -21.04
CA ALA A 20 -6.44 -15.81 -19.92
C ALA A 20 -4.93 -15.79 -19.60
N PRO A 21 -4.21 -16.92 -19.51
CA PRO A 21 -2.77 -16.91 -19.29
C PRO A 21 -2.01 -16.33 -20.49
N LEU A 22 -2.48 -16.60 -21.72
CA LEU A 22 -1.87 -16.08 -22.93
C LEU A 22 -2.08 -14.57 -23.06
N GLY A 23 -3.27 -14.06 -22.76
CA GLY A 23 -3.56 -12.63 -22.66
C GLY A 23 -2.66 -11.95 -21.63
N LEU A 24 -2.55 -12.54 -20.43
CA LEU A 24 -1.67 -12.04 -19.37
C LEU A 24 -0.19 -12.04 -19.81
N ALA A 25 0.28 -13.05 -20.55
CA ALA A 25 1.64 -13.10 -21.08
C ALA A 25 1.90 -12.01 -22.14
N LEU A 26 0.91 -11.75 -23.01
CA LEU A 26 0.99 -10.69 -24.03
C LEU A 26 0.96 -9.29 -23.43
N GLU A 27 0.32 -9.13 -22.26
CA GLU A 27 0.17 -7.85 -21.55
C GLU A 27 1.26 -7.64 -20.46
N ALA A 28 1.95 -8.70 -20.04
CA ALA A 28 3.02 -8.64 -19.06
C ALA A 28 4.13 -7.65 -19.45
N ARG A 29 4.50 -7.59 -20.74
CA ARG A 29 5.59 -6.73 -21.25
C ARG A 29 5.38 -5.23 -21.06
N THR A 30 4.15 -4.75 -20.87
CA THR A 30 3.85 -3.34 -20.58
C THR A 30 3.64 -3.08 -19.08
N LEU A 31 3.13 -4.06 -18.33
CA LEU A 31 2.85 -3.93 -16.90
C LEU A 31 4.08 -4.20 -16.01
N LEU A 32 4.99 -5.08 -16.44
CA LEU A 32 6.23 -5.45 -15.74
C LEU A 32 7.10 -4.26 -15.31
N PRO A 33 7.40 -3.24 -16.15
CA PRO A 33 8.28 -2.14 -15.72
C PRO A 33 7.70 -1.37 -14.53
N SER A 34 6.39 -1.10 -14.53
CA SER A 34 5.72 -0.38 -13.43
C SER A 34 5.60 -1.19 -12.14
N LEU A 35 5.41 -2.52 -12.26
CA LEU A 35 5.38 -3.42 -11.12
C LEU A 35 6.77 -3.62 -10.50
N ALA A 36 7.82 -3.64 -11.32
CA ALA A 36 9.20 -3.71 -10.86
C ALA A 36 9.60 -2.46 -10.06
N GLU A 37 9.22 -1.27 -10.52
CA GLU A 37 9.46 -0.01 -9.80
C GLU A 37 8.71 0.02 -8.45
N ARG A 38 7.43 -0.36 -8.44
CA ARG A 38 6.64 -0.47 -7.21
C ARG A 38 7.22 -1.50 -6.24
N GLY A 39 7.62 -2.66 -6.74
CA GLY A 39 8.24 -3.72 -5.94
C GLY A 39 9.56 -3.28 -5.30
N ARG A 40 10.42 -2.56 -6.03
CA ARG A 40 11.67 -2.01 -5.50
C ARG A 40 11.42 -1.02 -4.36
N ASN A 41 10.43 -0.13 -4.52
CA ASN A 41 10.10 0.84 -3.48
C ASN A 41 9.56 0.15 -2.22
N GLN A 42 8.67 -0.85 -2.37
CA GLN A 42 8.14 -1.62 -1.23
C GLN A 42 9.22 -2.42 -0.50
N VAL A 43 10.09 -3.11 -1.22
CA VAL A 43 11.22 -3.86 -0.62
C VAL A 43 12.18 -2.92 0.09
N THR A 44 12.44 -1.74 -0.48
CA THR A 44 13.33 -0.74 0.11
C THR A 44 12.77 -0.22 1.44
N MET A 45 11.47 0.08 1.52
CA MET A 45 10.80 0.47 2.76
C MET A 45 10.80 -0.65 3.80
N ALA A 46 10.44 -1.87 3.40
CA ALA A 46 10.47 -3.04 4.29
C ALA A 46 11.89 -3.31 4.84
N ARG A 47 12.92 -3.13 4.02
CA ARG A 47 14.32 -3.29 4.42
C ARG A 47 14.79 -2.21 5.41
N MET A 48 14.24 -0.99 5.33
CA MET A 48 14.49 0.05 6.33
C MET A 48 13.88 -0.34 7.68
N VAL A 49 12.60 -0.70 7.71
CA VAL A 49 11.91 -1.12 8.95
C VAL A 49 12.59 -2.34 9.58
N GLY A 50 12.96 -3.34 8.79
CA GLY A 50 13.66 -4.54 9.27
C GLY A 50 15.04 -4.23 9.87
N ARG A 51 15.81 -3.30 9.28
CA ARG A 51 17.10 -2.88 9.86
C ARG A 51 16.93 -2.19 11.21
N PHE A 52 15.91 -1.34 11.35
CA PHE A 52 15.63 -0.68 12.64
C PHE A 52 15.22 -1.69 13.72
N ALA A 53 14.41 -2.69 13.38
CA ALA A 53 14.05 -3.77 14.30
C ALA A 53 15.27 -4.56 14.79
N VAL A 54 16.22 -4.88 13.89
CA VAL A 54 17.46 -5.60 14.27
C VAL A 54 18.38 -4.73 15.14
N GLN A 55 18.52 -3.44 14.83
CA GLN A 55 19.35 -2.54 15.64
C GLN A 55 18.77 -2.32 17.05
N GLN A 56 17.45 -2.10 17.17
CA GLN A 56 16.79 -2.00 18.48
C GLN A 56 16.88 -3.33 19.24
N GLY A 57 16.71 -4.46 18.55
CA GLY A 57 16.85 -5.79 19.13
C GLY A 57 18.26 -6.06 19.71
N GLN A 58 19.33 -5.60 19.06
CA GLN A 58 20.70 -5.74 19.59
C GLN A 58 20.95 -4.90 20.84
N VAL A 59 20.39 -3.68 20.88
CA VAL A 59 20.52 -2.78 22.04
C VAL A 59 19.71 -3.30 23.24
N GLU A 60 18.54 -3.90 23.00
CA GLU A 60 17.74 -4.49 24.06
C GLU A 60 18.25 -5.87 24.50
N ALA A 61 18.79 -6.67 23.56
CA ALA A 61 19.43 -7.94 23.86
C ALA A 61 20.65 -7.76 24.76
N SER A 62 21.53 -6.79 24.48
CA SER A 62 22.70 -6.52 25.33
C SER A 62 22.32 -6.11 26.76
N LYS A 63 21.19 -5.39 26.94
CA LYS A 63 20.66 -5.02 28.26
C LYS A 63 20.09 -6.21 29.06
N ARG A 64 19.59 -7.24 28.37
CA ARG A 64 19.02 -8.43 29.02
C ARG A 64 19.97 -9.63 29.12
N LEU A 65 21.05 -9.64 28.34
CA LEU A 65 22.07 -10.71 28.37
C LEU A 65 23.06 -10.58 29.54
N GLY A 66 23.32 -9.38 30.05
CA GLY A 66 24.15 -9.17 31.25
C GLY A 66 23.71 -10.00 32.48
N PRO A 67 22.44 -9.93 32.92
CA PRO A 67 21.98 -10.66 34.11
C PRO A 67 21.75 -12.17 33.86
N VAL A 68 21.54 -12.60 32.61
CA VAL A 68 21.34 -14.01 32.26
C VAL A 68 22.68 -14.76 32.24
N GLN A 69 23.76 -14.09 31.85
CA GLN A 69 25.09 -14.68 31.80
C GLN A 69 25.62 -15.02 33.21
N GLU A 70 25.38 -14.15 34.20
CA GLU A 70 25.70 -14.39 35.62
C GLU A 70 24.89 -15.55 36.21
N GLN A 71 23.62 -15.69 35.81
CA GLN A 71 22.73 -16.76 36.26
C GLN A 71 23.13 -18.13 35.66
N VAL A 72 23.52 -18.15 34.39
CA VAL A 72 24.03 -19.37 33.74
C VAL A 72 25.37 -19.77 34.34
N GLU A 73 26.26 -18.82 34.62
CA GLU A 73 27.54 -19.09 35.27
C GLU A 73 27.36 -19.63 36.71
N ALA A 74 26.43 -19.07 37.47
CA ALA A 74 26.09 -19.57 38.80
C ALA A 74 25.56 -21.01 38.78
N VAL A 75 24.70 -21.35 37.81
CA VAL A 75 24.18 -22.73 37.64
C VAL A 75 25.26 -23.68 37.14
N LEU A 76 26.16 -23.25 36.26
CA LEU A 76 27.29 -24.06 35.78
C LEU A 76 28.35 -24.33 36.86
N VAL A 77 28.57 -23.37 37.75
CA VAL A 77 29.43 -23.52 38.93
C VAL A 77 28.78 -24.44 39.96
N ASP A 78 27.46 -24.34 40.18
CA ASP A 78 26.70 -25.21 41.08
C ASP A 78 26.66 -26.68 40.60
N LEU A 79 26.58 -26.89 39.28
CA LEU A 79 26.73 -28.22 38.67
C LEU A 79 28.20 -28.69 38.53
N GLY A 80 29.18 -27.89 38.97
CA GLY A 80 30.60 -28.28 39.02
C GLY A 80 31.30 -28.38 37.66
N LEU A 81 30.76 -27.74 36.61
CA LEU A 81 31.28 -27.82 35.24
C LEU A 81 32.32 -26.73 34.91
N VAL A 82 32.50 -25.72 35.79
CA VAL A 82 33.46 -24.59 35.59
C VAL A 82 34.21 -24.26 36.91
N PRO A 83 35.54 -24.01 36.88
CA PRO A 83 36.31 -23.64 38.08
C PRO A 83 35.99 -22.22 38.61
N ARG A 84 35.83 -22.09 39.93
CA ARG A 84 35.53 -20.84 40.65
C ARG A 84 36.70 -19.84 40.63
N PRO A 85 36.53 -18.59 40.15
CA PRO A 85 37.57 -17.56 40.23
C PRO A 85 37.71 -16.97 41.67
N PRO A 86 38.92 -16.59 42.12
CA PRO A 86 39.17 -16.01 43.44
C PRO A 86 38.69 -14.54 43.53
N GLY A 87 38.05 -14.18 44.64
CA GLY A 87 37.26 -12.94 44.78
C GLY A 87 38.06 -11.63 45.00
N PRO A 88 37.42 -10.45 44.81
CA PRO A 88 38.05 -9.14 44.98
C PRO A 88 37.88 -8.56 46.40
N SER A 89 38.91 -7.83 46.82
CA SER A 89 39.01 -7.15 48.12
C SER A 89 38.49 -5.70 48.05
N THR A 90 37.75 -5.30 49.09
CA THR A 90 37.54 -3.93 49.67
C THR A 90 36.73 -2.83 48.94
N ARG A 91 35.72 -2.34 49.67
CA ARG A 91 34.86 -1.11 49.55
C ARG A 91 35.62 0.16 50.04
N PRO A 92 35.06 1.41 50.08
CA PRO A 92 33.79 1.97 49.53
C PRO A 92 33.89 3.42 48.94
N SER A 93 32.71 3.93 48.53
CA SER A 93 32.27 5.35 48.54
C SER A 93 32.37 6.17 47.25
N GLY A 94 31.22 6.70 46.85
CA GLY A 94 31.06 7.68 45.80
C GLY A 94 29.59 7.97 45.53
N THR A 95 28.91 8.60 46.49
CA THR A 95 27.57 9.18 46.31
C THR A 95 27.68 10.40 45.40
N SER A 96 26.96 10.38 44.29
CA SER A 96 26.56 11.58 43.56
C SER A 96 25.20 11.36 42.90
N THR A 97 24.18 11.97 43.49
CA THR A 97 23.01 12.47 42.75
C THR A 97 23.47 13.68 41.93
N PRO A 98 22.81 14.02 40.79
CA PRO A 98 21.64 14.89 40.93
C PRO A 98 20.55 14.75 39.84
N THR A 99 19.40 15.33 40.18
CA THR A 99 18.54 16.17 39.32
C THR A 99 17.50 15.50 38.41
N SER A 100 16.27 15.56 38.91
CA SER A 100 15.03 15.74 38.15
C SER A 100 15.11 16.91 37.17
N ALA A 101 14.68 16.69 35.94
CA ALA A 101 14.15 17.76 35.08
C ALA A 101 13.11 17.20 34.11
N SER A 102 11.86 17.59 34.39
CA SER A 102 10.84 18.03 33.44
C SER A 102 10.53 17.21 32.18
N SER A 103 9.31 16.68 32.15
CA SER A 103 8.45 16.66 30.96
C SER A 103 8.33 18.07 30.35
N PRO A 104 8.17 18.19 29.03
CA PRO A 104 6.81 18.47 28.55
C PRO A 104 6.45 17.88 27.17
N ASP A 105 5.14 17.87 26.95
CA ASP A 105 4.40 17.89 25.68
C ASP A 105 4.47 16.69 24.74
N ASP A 106 3.43 15.87 24.87
CA ASP A 106 2.74 15.22 23.77
C ASP A 106 2.33 16.22 22.68
N PRO A 107 2.73 16.01 21.41
CA PRO A 107 1.88 16.34 20.29
C PRO A 107 1.07 15.10 19.94
N ALA A 108 -0.19 15.10 20.39
CA ALA A 108 -1.26 14.35 19.75
C ALA A 108 -1.37 14.82 18.30
N GLY A 109 -0.67 14.13 17.40
CA GLY A 109 -0.63 14.36 15.97
C GLY A 109 -1.31 13.22 15.23
N SER A 110 -2.61 13.38 14.99
CA SER A 110 -3.35 12.85 13.84
C SER A 110 -3.24 11.36 13.55
N ALA A 111 -4.12 10.60 14.21
CA ALA A 111 -4.71 9.43 13.58
C ALA A 111 -5.63 9.91 12.44
N ASP A 112 -5.16 9.81 11.20
CA ASP A 112 -6.03 9.76 10.04
C ASP A 112 -5.47 8.75 9.03
N GLY A 113 -6.34 7.88 8.52
CA GLY A 113 -5.98 6.88 7.52
C GLY A 113 -6.18 5.40 7.89
N THR A 114 -7.19 5.06 8.69
CA THR A 114 -7.84 3.74 8.57
C THR A 114 -9.32 3.97 8.33
N GLY A 115 -9.63 4.32 7.09
CA GLY A 115 -10.97 4.09 6.55
C GLY A 115 -11.11 2.58 6.29
N PRO A 116 -12.10 1.90 6.88
CA PRO A 116 -12.51 0.58 6.43
C PRO A 116 -12.90 0.65 4.95
N GLU A 117 -12.52 -0.35 4.17
CA GLU A 117 -13.13 -0.64 2.86
C GLU A 117 -14.65 -0.49 2.98
N PRO A 118 -15.31 0.38 2.18
CA PRO A 118 -16.73 0.19 1.97
C PRO A 118 -16.85 -1.07 1.11
N ALA A 119 -17.49 -2.06 1.70
CA ALA A 119 -18.15 -3.12 0.98
C ALA A 119 -18.86 -2.54 -0.25
N LEU A 120 -18.78 -3.28 -1.35
CA LEU A 120 -19.48 -3.04 -2.61
C LEU A 120 -20.99 -2.87 -2.36
N GLU A 121 -21.43 -1.65 -2.06
CA GLU A 121 -22.78 -1.22 -2.34
C GLU A 121 -22.86 -1.03 -3.85
N VAL A 122 -23.68 -1.87 -4.47
CA VAL A 122 -24.17 -1.67 -5.83
C VAL A 122 -24.94 -0.35 -5.80
N VAL A 123 -24.25 0.73 -6.16
CA VAL A 123 -24.88 2.02 -6.40
C VAL A 123 -25.83 1.83 -7.59
N PRO A 124 -27.13 2.10 -7.46
CA PRO A 124 -28.04 2.07 -8.59
C PRO A 124 -27.54 3.05 -9.66
N ASP A 125 -27.68 2.63 -10.92
CA ASP A 125 -27.34 3.39 -12.10
C ASP A 125 -27.87 4.83 -11.97
N PRO A 126 -27.02 5.88 -12.04
CA PRO A 126 -27.50 7.25 -11.93
C PRO A 126 -28.44 7.54 -13.09
N GLU A 127 -29.68 7.93 -12.77
CA GLU A 127 -30.65 8.31 -13.80
C GLU A 127 -30.06 9.38 -14.73
N PRO A 128 -30.21 9.22 -16.06
CA PRO A 128 -29.59 10.11 -17.03
C PRO A 128 -30.14 11.53 -16.89
N VAL A 129 -29.25 12.48 -16.62
CA VAL A 129 -29.55 13.91 -16.77
C VAL A 129 -29.72 14.22 -18.26
N PRO A 130 -30.78 14.95 -18.66
CA PRO A 130 -31.23 15.04 -20.05
C PRO A 130 -30.29 15.79 -21.03
N ASP A 131 -29.18 16.36 -20.55
CA ASP A 131 -28.24 17.17 -21.35
C ASP A 131 -26.78 16.67 -21.31
N ALA A 132 -26.52 15.47 -20.77
CA ALA A 132 -25.20 14.86 -20.84
C ALA A 132 -25.11 13.92 -22.07
N PRO A 133 -24.03 13.98 -22.87
CA PRO A 133 -23.83 13.02 -23.96
C PRO A 133 -23.77 11.60 -23.37
N ALA A 134 -24.37 10.61 -24.05
CA ALA A 134 -24.35 9.24 -23.55
C ALA A 134 -22.90 8.71 -23.55
N ALA A 135 -22.61 7.75 -22.66
CA ALA A 135 -21.29 7.08 -22.62
C ALA A 135 -20.87 6.52 -23.99
N GLU A 136 -21.85 6.13 -24.79
CA GLU A 136 -21.74 5.58 -26.15
C GLU A 136 -21.37 6.63 -27.21
N ASP A 137 -21.63 7.91 -26.94
CA ASP A 137 -21.35 9.04 -27.84
C ASP A 137 -19.96 9.66 -27.61
N LEU A 138 -19.28 9.31 -26.53
CA LEU A 138 -17.92 9.77 -26.31
C LEU A 138 -16.97 9.12 -27.32
N ALA A 139 -16.10 9.95 -27.90
CA ALA A 139 -15.00 9.51 -28.77
C ALA A 139 -13.95 8.59 -28.07
N VAL A 140 -14.22 8.18 -26.82
CA VAL A 140 -13.43 7.24 -26.04
C VAL A 140 -14.28 6.00 -25.78
N THR A 141 -14.06 4.95 -26.56
CA THR A 141 -14.71 3.64 -26.37
C THR A 141 -14.49 3.10 -24.96
N ASP A 142 -15.56 2.55 -24.35
CA ASP A 142 -15.61 1.96 -23.00
C ASP A 142 -15.15 2.91 -21.88
N TYR A 143 -15.44 4.21 -22.01
CA TYR A 143 -14.95 5.26 -21.10
C TYR A 143 -15.12 4.96 -19.60
N ASP A 144 -16.27 4.43 -19.18
CA ASP A 144 -16.59 4.17 -17.77
C ASP A 144 -15.76 3.05 -17.15
N SER A 145 -15.38 2.07 -17.96
CA SER A 145 -14.56 0.92 -17.57
C SER A 145 -13.07 1.26 -17.48
N LEU A 146 -12.65 2.41 -18.03
CA LEU A 146 -11.25 2.83 -18.02
C LEU A 146 -10.87 3.51 -16.71
N ALA A 147 -9.64 3.26 -16.25
CA ALA A 147 -9.03 4.04 -15.17
C ALA A 147 -8.62 5.43 -15.66
N ALA A 148 -8.59 6.43 -14.77
CA ALA A 148 -8.20 7.80 -15.11
C ALA A 148 -6.81 7.87 -15.78
N SER A 149 -5.88 6.99 -15.39
CA SER A 149 -4.54 6.89 -15.99
C SER A 149 -4.57 6.45 -17.46
N GLN A 150 -5.58 5.69 -17.88
CA GLN A 150 -5.76 5.25 -19.26
C GLN A 150 -6.50 6.29 -20.11
N VAL A 151 -7.38 7.08 -19.49
CA VAL A 151 -8.13 8.16 -20.15
C VAL A 151 -7.22 9.35 -20.47
N VAL A 152 -6.37 9.77 -19.53
CA VAL A 152 -5.52 10.98 -19.65
C VAL A 152 -4.66 11.04 -20.93
N PRO A 153 -3.99 9.96 -21.37
CA PRO A 153 -3.25 9.95 -22.64
C PRO A 153 -4.15 10.15 -23.86
N ARG A 154 -5.37 9.58 -23.85
CA ARG A 154 -6.33 9.66 -24.96
C ARG A 154 -6.90 11.06 -25.12
N LEU A 155 -7.08 11.81 -24.02
CA LEU A 155 -7.54 13.21 -24.04
C LEU A 155 -6.66 14.13 -24.90
N ARG A 156 -5.36 13.84 -25.04
CA ARG A 156 -4.45 14.68 -25.84
C ARG A 156 -4.74 14.64 -27.35
N GLY A 157 -5.39 13.59 -27.83
CA GLY A 157 -5.71 13.42 -29.25
C GLY A 157 -7.12 13.89 -29.61
N LEU A 158 -7.92 14.33 -28.64
CA LEU A 158 -9.29 14.77 -28.86
C LEU A 158 -9.34 16.23 -29.35
N SER A 159 -10.37 16.54 -30.14
CA SER A 159 -10.72 17.91 -30.53
C SER A 159 -11.22 18.70 -29.32
N ALA A 160 -11.28 20.04 -29.44
CA ALA A 160 -11.80 20.91 -28.39
C ALA A 160 -13.26 20.58 -28.03
N GLU A 161 -14.08 20.22 -29.03
CA GLU A 161 -15.46 19.78 -28.85
C GLU A 161 -15.52 18.44 -28.10
N GLY A 162 -14.72 17.46 -28.51
CA GLY A 162 -14.64 16.17 -27.81
C GLY A 162 -14.12 16.28 -26.38
N LEU A 163 -13.26 17.24 -26.07
CA LEU A 163 -12.83 17.53 -24.70
C LEU A 163 -13.96 18.13 -23.84
N GLU A 164 -14.81 18.95 -24.43
CA GLU A 164 -15.95 19.57 -23.74
C GLU A 164 -17.05 18.54 -23.43
N ASP A 165 -17.29 17.61 -24.35
CA ASP A 165 -18.24 16.51 -24.13
C ASP A 165 -17.78 15.58 -23.01
N VAL A 166 -16.49 15.22 -22.99
CA VAL A 166 -15.89 14.47 -21.87
C VAL A 166 -16.00 15.24 -20.55
N ARG A 167 -15.80 16.57 -20.57
CA ARG A 167 -15.92 17.42 -19.36
C ARG A 167 -17.34 17.38 -18.82
N ARG A 168 -18.35 17.53 -19.68
CA ARG A 168 -19.77 17.53 -19.31
C ARG A 168 -20.18 16.17 -18.76
N TYR A 169 -19.77 15.10 -19.43
CA TYR A 169 -20.00 13.73 -18.99
C TYR A 169 -19.37 13.42 -17.62
N GLU A 170 -18.08 13.73 -17.44
CA GLU A 170 -17.37 13.45 -16.19
C GLU A 170 -17.91 14.31 -15.03
N ALA A 171 -18.31 15.55 -15.30
CA ALA A 171 -18.91 16.43 -14.30
C ALA A 171 -20.32 15.96 -13.86
N ALA A 172 -21.06 15.32 -14.77
CA ALA A 172 -22.38 14.75 -14.48
C ALA A 172 -22.32 13.36 -13.81
N GLY A 173 -21.26 12.60 -14.09
CA GLY A 173 -21.06 11.25 -13.56
C GLY A 173 -20.08 11.18 -12.38
N ARG A 174 -18.99 10.45 -12.56
CA ARG A 174 -18.06 10.06 -11.49
C ARG A 174 -17.20 11.21 -10.93
N GLY A 175 -17.11 12.35 -11.61
CA GLY A 175 -16.42 13.54 -11.10
C GLY A 175 -14.93 13.37 -10.82
N ARG A 176 -14.21 12.51 -11.57
CA ARG A 176 -12.78 12.24 -11.35
C ARG A 176 -11.95 13.49 -11.60
N LYS A 177 -11.49 14.12 -10.51
CA LYS A 177 -10.69 15.37 -10.53
C LYS A 177 -9.47 15.33 -11.45
N THR A 178 -8.80 14.17 -11.57
CA THR A 178 -7.63 14.03 -12.44
C THR A 178 -7.96 14.27 -13.91
N ILE A 179 -9.12 13.81 -14.37
CA ILE A 179 -9.59 13.97 -15.75
C ILE A 179 -10.00 15.42 -15.99
N LEU A 180 -10.83 15.98 -15.10
CA LEU A 180 -11.29 17.38 -15.20
C LEU A 180 -10.10 18.37 -15.21
N ASN A 181 -9.13 18.19 -14.31
CA ASN A 181 -7.91 19.03 -14.31
C ASN A 181 -7.10 18.87 -15.59
N ARG A 182 -7.04 17.65 -16.15
CA ARG A 182 -6.30 17.41 -17.39
C ARG A 182 -6.97 18.09 -18.58
N ILE A 183 -8.29 18.06 -18.66
CA ILE A 183 -9.07 18.74 -19.69
C ILE A 183 -8.84 20.26 -19.60
N ALA A 184 -8.95 20.84 -18.41
CA ALA A 184 -8.69 22.27 -18.19
C ALA A 184 -7.29 22.69 -18.64
N GLN A 185 -6.26 21.87 -18.37
CA GLN A 185 -4.89 22.12 -18.85
C GLN A 185 -4.75 22.09 -20.38
N LEU A 186 -5.51 21.22 -21.05
CA LEU A 186 -5.47 21.11 -22.51
C LEU A 186 -6.25 22.24 -23.20
N GLN A 187 -7.32 22.73 -22.57
CA GLN A 187 -8.11 23.87 -23.06
C GLN A 187 -7.41 25.22 -22.82
N ALA A 188 -6.53 25.32 -21.83
CA ALA A 188 -5.77 26.53 -21.53
C ALA A 188 -4.51 26.73 -22.40
N ARG A 189 -4.27 25.83 -23.38
CA ARG A 189 -3.09 25.84 -24.25
C ARG A 189 -3.45 26.25 -25.66
#